data_AF-A0A7Y5MR76-F1
#
_entry.id   AF-A0A7Y5MR76-F1
#
_cell.length_a   1.000
_cell.length_b   1.000
_cell.length_c   1.000
_cell.angle_alpha   90.00
_cell.angle_beta   90.00
_cell.angle_gamma   90.00
#
_symmetry.space_group_name_H-M   'P 1'
#
loop_
_entity.id
_entity.type
_entity.pdbx_description
1 polymer ?
#
loop_
_entity_poly.entity_id
_entity_poly.type
_entity_poly.pdbx_seq_one_letter_code
_entity_poly.pdbx_strand_id
1 'polypeptide(L)'
;MNLKLQHARFLFTELQRPLHLDEKHDELSDFDLRFRLILRKHLTVLGWWSILNILGSVAALMWFSGTTYYFFMMGLVWGGINFAVAIGVFNHTFYRKFRKGDSFERFEAQRHVEKLLFLNIGVDSAYLFAGLLLREHSFVEGVKDPELWLGFGWSVVVQGLFLLVQDIAFYRLHRRNFRKAQPFLEVLLGAGKSLRN
;
A
#
# COMPACT_ATOMS: atom_id res chain seq x y z
N MET A 1 -6.45 23.36 12.47
CA MET A 1 -7.03 21.99 12.56
C MET A 1 -5.95 21.04 13.06
N ASN A 2 -6.14 20.41 14.23
CA ASN A 2 -5.17 19.55 14.91
C ASN A 2 -4.73 18.37 14.00
N LEU A 3 -3.43 18.11 13.89
CA LEU A 3 -2.83 17.11 13.01
C LEU A 3 -3.47 15.72 13.18
N LYS A 4 -3.70 15.29 14.44
CA LYS A 4 -4.34 13.99 14.77
C LYS A 4 -5.75 13.85 14.19
N LEU A 5 -6.51 14.95 14.16
CA LEU A 5 -7.87 14.99 13.63
C LEU A 5 -7.89 14.88 12.10
N GLN A 6 -6.81 15.30 11.42
CA GLN A 6 -6.68 15.22 9.96
C GLN A 6 -6.45 13.77 9.52
N HIS A 7 -5.58 13.03 10.21
CA HIS A 7 -5.29 11.61 9.91
C HIS A 7 -6.52 10.72 10.12
N ALA A 8 -7.24 10.89 11.23
CA ALA A 8 -8.46 10.11 11.50
C ALA A 8 -9.57 10.40 10.47
N ARG A 9 -9.78 11.68 10.13
CA ARG A 9 -10.76 12.07 9.10
C ARG A 9 -10.39 11.51 7.73
N PHE A 10 -9.11 11.49 7.39
CA PHE A 10 -8.62 10.91 6.13
C PHE A 10 -8.97 9.42 6.00
N LEU A 11 -8.67 8.62 7.03
CA LEU A 11 -8.91 7.17 7.01
C LEU A 11 -10.38 6.81 6.81
N PHE A 12 -11.29 7.56 7.44
CA PHE A 12 -12.72 7.29 7.32
C PHE A 12 -13.30 7.79 5.99
N THR A 13 -12.90 9.00 5.59
CA THR A 13 -13.44 9.68 4.39
C THR A 13 -13.02 8.96 3.11
N GLU A 14 -11.73 8.60 2.99
CA GLU A 14 -11.22 8.00 1.75
C GLU A 14 -11.59 6.52 1.60
N LEU A 15 -11.91 5.84 2.71
CA LEU A 15 -12.43 4.46 2.67
C LEU A 15 -13.80 4.43 1.96
N GLN A 16 -14.70 5.33 2.37
CA GLN A 16 -16.08 5.42 1.86
C GLN A 16 -16.19 6.11 0.51
N ARG A 17 -15.16 6.88 0.10
CA ARG A 17 -15.19 7.63 -1.15
C ARG A 17 -15.31 6.68 -2.35
N PRO A 18 -16.27 6.84 -3.27
CA PRO A 18 -16.37 5.94 -4.42
C PRO A 18 -15.15 6.10 -5.33
N LEU A 19 -14.79 5.01 -6.00
CA LEU A 19 -13.76 5.05 -7.03
C LEU A 19 -14.45 5.42 -8.36
N HIS A 20 -14.62 6.72 -8.62
CA HIS A 20 -15.23 7.25 -9.85
C HIS A 20 -14.27 7.09 -11.03
N LEU A 21 -13.93 5.85 -11.39
CA LEU A 21 -12.99 5.57 -12.47
C LEU A 21 -13.61 5.81 -13.85
N ASP A 22 -14.94 5.85 -13.97
CA ASP A 22 -15.66 5.78 -15.24
C ASP A 22 -16.40 7.07 -15.62
N GLU A 23 -16.27 8.15 -14.83
CA GLU A 23 -16.73 9.48 -15.22
C GLU A 23 -15.84 10.06 -16.32
N LYS A 24 -16.48 10.73 -17.30
CA LYS A 24 -15.85 11.37 -18.45
C LYS A 24 -15.94 12.89 -18.30
N HIS A 25 -15.00 13.51 -17.61
CA HIS A 25 -14.77 14.95 -17.70
C HIS A 25 -13.49 15.23 -18.49
N ASP A 26 -12.89 16.42 -18.33
CA ASP A 26 -11.58 16.74 -18.93
C ASP A 26 -10.54 15.70 -18.46
N GLU A 27 -10.15 14.82 -19.38
CA GLU A 27 -9.40 13.59 -19.08
C GLU A 27 -8.02 13.84 -18.45
N LEU A 28 -7.44 15.02 -18.65
CA LEU A 28 -6.21 15.45 -17.96
C LEU A 28 -6.46 15.76 -16.48
N SER A 29 -7.53 16.52 -16.20
CA SER A 29 -7.93 16.84 -14.83
C SER A 29 -8.40 15.58 -14.08
N ASP A 30 -9.10 14.68 -14.77
CA ASP A 30 -9.58 13.41 -14.23
C ASP A 30 -8.43 12.43 -13.98
N PHE A 31 -7.39 12.43 -14.82
CA PHE A 31 -6.22 11.59 -14.61
C PHE A 31 -5.54 11.85 -13.26
N ASP A 32 -5.24 13.11 -12.95
CA ASP A 32 -4.59 13.48 -11.69
C ASP A 32 -5.51 13.25 -10.49
N LEU A 33 -6.82 13.51 -10.65
CA LEU A 33 -7.80 13.21 -9.62
C LEU A 33 -7.84 11.72 -9.30
N ARG A 34 -8.00 10.86 -10.32
CA ARG A 34 -8.01 9.40 -10.18
C ARG A 34 -6.70 8.88 -9.61
N PHE A 35 -5.55 9.39 -10.06
CA PHE A 35 -4.24 9.04 -9.51
C PHE A 35 -4.18 9.31 -8.00
N ARG A 36 -4.55 10.52 -7.56
CA ARG A 36 -4.57 10.87 -6.14
C ARG A 36 -5.56 10.02 -5.35
N LEU A 37 -6.74 9.74 -5.90
CA LEU A 37 -7.74 8.90 -5.24
C LEU A 37 -7.26 7.46 -5.02
N ILE A 38 -6.65 6.86 -6.05
CA ILE A 38 -6.08 5.50 -5.96
C ILE A 38 -5.00 5.47 -4.89
N LEU A 39 -4.07 6.44 -4.89
CA LEU A 39 -3.00 6.51 -3.89
C LEU A 39 -3.55 6.70 -2.47
N ARG A 40 -4.59 7.52 -2.29
CA ARG A 40 -5.20 7.74 -0.97
C ARG A 40 -5.84 6.47 -0.44
N LYS A 41 -6.64 5.79 -1.27
CA LYS A 41 -7.22 4.50 -0.89
C LYS A 41 -6.16 3.46 -0.57
N HIS A 42 -5.04 3.48 -1.29
CA HIS A 42 -3.93 2.58 -1.01
C HIS A 42 -3.43 2.76 0.43
N LEU A 43 -3.14 4.00 0.82
CA LEU A 43 -2.69 4.32 2.18
C LEU A 43 -3.75 4.07 3.23
N THR A 44 -5.03 4.32 2.93
CA THR A 44 -6.13 4.09 3.86
C THR A 44 -6.34 2.61 4.17
N VAL A 45 -6.29 1.73 3.15
CA VAL A 45 -6.38 0.28 3.34
C VAL A 45 -5.20 -0.23 4.17
N LEU A 46 -3.97 0.22 3.88
CA LEU A 46 -2.78 -0.12 4.67
C LEU A 46 -2.90 0.36 6.13
N GLY A 47 -3.39 1.58 6.33
CA GLY A 47 -3.59 2.17 7.65
C GLY A 47 -4.60 1.39 8.50
N TRP A 48 -5.73 0.98 7.92
CA TRP A 48 -6.72 0.16 8.61
C TRP A 48 -6.19 -1.24 8.95
N TRP A 49 -5.49 -1.88 8.01
CA TRP A 49 -4.82 -3.15 8.28
C TRP A 49 -3.84 -3.05 9.45
N SER A 50 -3.07 -1.97 9.50
CA SER A 50 -2.11 -1.72 10.56
C SER A 50 -2.80 -1.54 11.93
N ILE A 51 -3.88 -0.76 11.99
CA ILE A 51 -4.67 -0.54 13.21
C ILE A 51 -5.26 -1.87 13.71
N LEU A 52 -5.84 -2.67 12.82
CA LEU A 52 -6.40 -3.97 13.17
C LEU A 52 -5.32 -4.92 13.72
N ASN A 53 -4.15 -4.95 13.11
CA ASN A 53 -3.02 -5.73 13.61
C ASN A 53 -2.57 -5.27 14.99
N ILE A 54 -2.41 -3.97 15.21
CA ILE A 54 -1.97 -3.42 16.50
C ILE A 54 -3.00 -3.75 17.59
N LEU A 55 -4.27 -3.39 17.38
CA LEU A 55 -5.30 -3.59 18.40
C LEU A 55 -5.58 -5.07 18.66
N GLY A 56 -5.69 -5.87 17.60
CA GLY A 56 -5.88 -7.32 17.70
C GLY A 56 -4.71 -8.00 18.41
N SER A 57 -3.48 -7.57 18.13
CA SER A 57 -2.29 -8.15 18.77
C SER A 57 -2.14 -7.71 20.22
N VAL A 58 -2.37 -6.44 20.55
CA VAL A 58 -2.36 -5.98 21.95
C VAL A 58 -3.36 -6.77 22.79
N ALA A 59 -4.57 -7.00 22.27
CA ALA A 59 -5.53 -7.87 22.92
C ALA A 59 -4.96 -9.29 23.05
N ALA A 60 -4.59 -9.93 21.94
CA ALA A 60 -4.14 -11.32 21.93
C ALA A 60 -2.95 -11.59 22.87
N LEU A 61 -1.98 -10.68 22.98
CA LEU A 61 -0.80 -10.84 23.84
C LEU A 61 -1.13 -10.86 25.33
N MET A 62 -2.31 -10.41 25.75
CA MET A 62 -2.77 -10.49 27.14
C MET A 62 -3.39 -11.85 27.49
N TRP A 63 -3.86 -12.63 26.51
CA TRP A 63 -4.64 -13.85 26.76
C TRP A 63 -4.07 -15.13 26.15
N PHE A 64 -3.18 -15.03 25.16
CA PHE A 64 -2.61 -16.20 24.49
C PHE A 64 -1.16 -16.44 24.88
N SER A 65 -0.72 -17.70 24.74
CA SER A 65 0.65 -18.16 24.93
C SER A 65 1.10 -19.02 23.74
N GLY A 66 2.37 -19.44 23.75
CA GLY A 66 2.95 -20.32 22.75
C GLY A 66 2.89 -19.76 21.32
N THR A 67 2.59 -20.61 20.34
CA THR A 67 2.58 -20.23 18.91
C THR A 67 1.68 -19.03 18.62
N THR A 68 0.50 -18.98 19.21
CA THR A 68 -0.47 -17.89 19.01
C THR A 68 0.06 -16.57 19.56
N TYR A 69 0.74 -16.58 20.71
CA TYR A 69 1.40 -15.40 21.25
C TYR A 69 2.43 -14.83 20.26
N TYR A 70 3.31 -15.68 19.73
CA TYR A 70 4.34 -15.24 18.78
C TYR A 70 3.74 -14.75 17.45
N PHE A 71 2.66 -15.37 16.98
CA PHE A 71 1.93 -14.90 15.80
C PHE A 71 1.46 -13.44 15.94
N PHE A 72 0.80 -13.14 17.06
CA PHE A 72 0.31 -11.78 17.33
C PHE A 72 1.44 -10.83 17.73
N MET A 73 2.50 -11.30 18.38
CA MET A 73 3.69 -10.47 18.66
C MET A 73 4.31 -9.95 17.35
N MET A 74 4.49 -10.84 16.37
CA MET A 74 4.98 -10.47 15.05
C MET A 74 3.98 -9.57 14.30
N GLY A 75 2.67 -9.84 14.46
CA GLY A 75 1.60 -8.99 13.92
C GLY A 75 1.63 -7.57 14.47
N LEU A 76 1.91 -7.39 15.76
CA LEU A 76 2.05 -6.08 16.39
C LEU A 76 3.21 -5.28 15.78
N VAL A 77 4.37 -5.93 15.61
CA VAL A 77 5.56 -5.32 15.02
C VAL A 77 5.29 -4.88 13.58
N TRP A 78 4.75 -5.77 12.74
CA TRP A 78 4.39 -5.45 11.36
C TRP A 78 3.32 -4.38 11.25
N GLY A 79 2.30 -4.43 12.11
CA GLY A 79 1.29 -3.38 12.22
C GLY A 79 1.91 -2.02 12.51
N GLY A 80 2.87 -1.95 13.43
CA GLY A 80 3.63 -0.74 13.73
C GLY A 80 4.41 -0.19 12.54
N ILE A 81 5.17 -1.08 11.85
CA ILE A 81 5.96 -0.71 10.66
C ILE A 81 5.05 -0.19 9.54
N ASN A 82 3.98 -0.92 9.22
CA ASN A 82 3.03 -0.54 8.16
C ASN A 82 2.32 0.78 8.48
N PHE A 83 1.97 1.00 9.75
CA PHE A 83 1.37 2.27 10.18
C PHE A 83 2.34 3.44 9.99
N ALA A 84 3.60 3.26 10.39
CA ALA A 84 4.64 4.28 10.22
C ALA A 84 4.87 4.61 8.74
N VAL A 85 4.91 3.59 7.87
CA VAL A 85 5.00 3.78 6.42
C VAL A 85 3.79 4.54 5.89
N ALA A 86 2.56 4.14 6.25
CA ALA A 86 1.34 4.80 5.78
C ALA A 86 1.30 6.29 6.16
N ILE A 87 1.66 6.62 7.41
CA ILE A 87 1.74 8.01 7.89
C ILE A 87 2.88 8.77 7.21
N GLY A 88 4.06 8.15 7.05
CA GLY A 88 5.21 8.75 6.40
C GLY A 88 4.91 9.13 4.94
N VAL A 89 4.32 8.20 4.18
CA VAL A 89 3.93 8.44 2.79
C VAL A 89 2.79 9.46 2.71
N PHE A 90 1.79 9.39 3.59
CA PHE A 90 0.73 10.40 3.66
C PHE A 90 1.32 11.80 3.85
N ASN A 91 2.20 11.98 4.83
CA ASN A 91 2.81 13.27 5.10
C ASN A 91 3.68 13.75 3.93
N HIS A 92 4.52 12.89 3.36
CA HIS A 92 5.38 13.24 2.22
C HIS A 92 4.58 13.64 0.97
N THR A 93 3.55 12.86 0.65
CA THR A 93 2.69 13.03 -0.53
C THR A 93 1.88 14.33 -0.40
N PHE A 94 1.23 14.56 0.73
CA PHE A 94 0.27 15.67 0.85
C PHE A 94 0.88 17.01 1.25
N TYR A 95 2.05 17.03 1.91
CA TYR A 95 2.66 18.30 2.32
C TYR A 95 3.76 18.81 1.37
N ARG A 96 4.41 17.98 0.54
CA ARG A 96 5.63 18.39 -0.17
C ARG A 96 5.61 18.37 -1.70
N LYS A 97 4.82 17.52 -2.38
CA LYS A 97 5.00 17.30 -3.84
C LYS A 97 3.76 17.42 -4.73
N PHE A 98 2.55 17.14 -4.25
CA PHE A 98 1.38 16.99 -5.14
C PHE A 98 0.46 18.22 -5.25
N ARG A 99 0.89 19.43 -4.85
CA ARG A 99 0.05 20.66 -4.91
C ARG A 99 0.15 21.47 -6.21
N LYS A 100 1.24 21.36 -6.99
CA LYS A 100 1.43 22.05 -8.27
C LYS A 100 2.36 21.20 -9.15
N GLY A 101 1.94 20.86 -10.36
CA GLY A 101 2.77 20.17 -11.34
C GLY A 101 2.06 20.11 -12.68
N ASP A 102 2.82 20.23 -13.76
CA ASP A 102 2.32 20.13 -15.13
C ASP A 102 1.74 18.71 -15.36
N SER A 103 0.75 18.58 -16.23
CA SER A 103 0.08 17.30 -16.50
C SER A 103 1.08 16.21 -16.90
N PHE A 104 2.17 16.57 -17.58
CA PHE A 104 3.26 15.67 -17.94
C PHE A 104 4.00 15.09 -16.72
N GLU A 105 4.34 15.93 -15.73
CA GLU A 105 5.01 15.49 -14.49
C GLU A 105 4.15 14.48 -13.72
N ARG A 106 2.82 14.57 -13.84
CA ARG A 106 1.89 13.62 -13.21
C ARG A 106 1.90 12.24 -13.87
N PHE A 107 2.04 12.17 -15.19
CA PHE A 107 2.23 10.88 -15.87
C PHE A 107 3.51 10.19 -15.45
N GLU A 108 4.61 10.94 -15.33
CA GLU A 108 5.88 10.41 -14.84
C GLU A 108 5.78 9.95 -13.39
N ALA A 109 5.12 10.73 -12.53
CA ALA A 109 4.88 10.36 -11.14
C ALA A 109 4.07 9.05 -11.02
N GLN A 110 3.02 8.88 -11.82
CA GLN A 110 2.26 7.63 -11.80
C GLN A 110 3.09 6.44 -12.29
N ARG A 111 3.86 6.62 -13.38
CA ARG A 111 4.77 5.56 -13.87
C ARG A 111 5.82 5.18 -12.83
N HIS A 112 6.30 6.14 -12.05
CA HIS A 112 7.20 5.88 -10.92
C HIS A 112 6.51 5.07 -9.83
N VAL A 113 5.28 5.44 -9.44
CA VAL A 113 4.48 4.68 -8.46
C VAL A 113 4.20 3.25 -8.95
N GLU A 114 3.85 3.06 -10.23
CA GLU A 114 3.65 1.73 -10.82
C GLU A 114 4.91 0.85 -10.70
N LYS A 115 6.10 1.42 -10.90
CA LYS A 115 7.37 0.70 -10.73
C LYS A 115 7.65 0.34 -9.28
N LEU A 116 7.39 1.24 -8.34
CA LEU A 116 7.56 0.99 -6.91
C LEU A 116 6.63 -0.13 -6.42
N LEU A 117 5.35 -0.09 -6.83
CA LEU A 117 4.40 -1.17 -6.52
C LEU A 117 4.84 -2.50 -7.11
N PHE A 118 5.33 -2.51 -8.35
CA PHE A 118 5.84 -3.74 -8.95
C PHE A 118 7.05 -4.31 -8.21
N LEU A 119 7.96 -3.46 -7.75
CA LEU A 119 9.07 -3.87 -6.90
C LEU A 119 8.58 -4.46 -5.56
N ASN A 120 7.63 -3.79 -4.91
CA ASN A 120 7.05 -4.28 -3.65
C ASN A 120 6.33 -5.62 -3.83
N ILE A 121 5.60 -5.84 -4.92
CA ILE A 121 5.00 -7.16 -5.23
C ILE A 121 6.06 -8.27 -5.16
N GLY A 122 7.27 -7.99 -5.67
CA GLY A 122 8.40 -8.91 -5.54
C GLY A 122 8.87 -9.10 -4.10
N VAL A 123 8.97 -8.02 -3.33
CA VAL A 123 9.34 -8.04 -1.91
C VAL A 123 8.31 -8.78 -1.05
N ASP A 124 7.02 -8.55 -1.27
CA ASP A 124 5.91 -9.20 -0.56
C ASP A 124 5.85 -10.70 -0.88
N SER A 125 6.14 -11.06 -2.12
CA SER A 125 6.34 -12.47 -2.50
C SER A 125 7.51 -13.08 -1.72
N ALA A 126 8.62 -12.36 -1.58
CA ALA A 126 9.75 -12.82 -0.78
C ALA A 126 9.40 -12.98 0.72
N TYR A 127 8.60 -12.07 1.29
CA TYR A 127 8.08 -12.22 2.65
C TYR A 127 7.24 -13.49 2.79
N LEU A 128 6.33 -13.77 1.85
CA LEU A 128 5.52 -14.98 1.88
C LEU A 128 6.41 -16.23 1.93
N PHE A 129 7.43 -16.31 1.07
CA PHE A 129 8.39 -17.43 1.09
C PHE A 129 9.20 -17.48 2.38
N ALA A 130 9.68 -16.34 2.88
CA ALA A 130 10.41 -16.27 4.14
C ALA A 130 9.55 -16.78 5.31
N GLY A 131 8.27 -16.40 5.37
CA GLY A 131 7.34 -16.90 6.38
C GLY A 131 7.13 -18.42 6.30
N LEU A 132 7.02 -18.98 5.09
CA LEU A 132 6.97 -20.43 4.89
C LEU A 132 8.27 -21.10 5.34
N LEU A 133 9.43 -20.53 5.05
CA LEU A 133 10.72 -21.08 5.51
C LEU A 133 10.84 -21.06 7.05
N LEU A 134 10.42 -19.97 7.70
CA LEU A 134 10.36 -19.89 9.17
C LEU A 134 9.42 -20.95 9.75
N ARG A 135 8.26 -21.15 9.12
CA ARG A 135 7.32 -22.22 9.48
C ARG A 135 7.98 -23.59 9.35
N GLU A 136 8.61 -23.91 8.22
CA GLU A 136 9.27 -25.21 8.05
C GLU A 136 10.41 -25.41 9.05
N HIS A 137 11.15 -24.35 9.37
CA HIS A 137 12.21 -24.41 10.38
C HIS A 137 11.71 -24.83 11.77
N SER A 138 10.44 -24.52 12.11
CA SER A 138 9.86 -24.94 13.38
C SER A 138 9.70 -26.46 13.55
N PHE A 139 9.77 -27.23 12.46
CA PHE A 139 9.67 -28.69 12.48
C PHE A 139 11.03 -29.40 12.43
N VAL A 140 12.14 -28.66 12.37
CA VAL A 140 13.48 -29.23 12.37
C VAL A 140 13.78 -29.83 13.74
N GLU A 141 14.28 -31.07 13.76
CA GLU A 141 14.64 -31.77 15.01
C GLU A 141 15.71 -30.99 15.80
N GLY A 142 15.48 -30.82 17.10
CA GLY A 142 16.39 -30.09 17.98
C GLY A 142 16.31 -28.56 17.87
N VAL A 143 15.37 -28.00 17.10
CA VAL A 143 15.19 -26.55 17.03
C VAL A 143 14.79 -25.98 18.38
N LYS A 144 15.43 -24.87 18.76
CA LYS A 144 15.09 -24.13 19.98
C LYS A 144 13.86 -23.25 19.71
N ASP A 145 12.93 -23.26 20.67
CA ASP A 145 11.72 -22.44 20.66
C ASP A 145 10.86 -22.63 19.39
N PRO A 146 10.41 -23.87 19.07
CA PRO A 146 9.67 -24.17 17.84
C PRO A 146 8.39 -23.34 17.68
N GLU A 147 7.71 -23.03 18.80
CA GLU A 147 6.51 -22.20 18.81
C GLU A 147 6.76 -20.76 18.31
N LEU A 148 7.95 -20.21 18.56
CA LEU A 148 8.35 -18.89 18.07
C LEU A 148 8.44 -18.90 16.55
N TRP A 149 9.19 -19.86 16.00
CA TRP A 149 9.36 -20.01 14.56
C TRP A 149 8.04 -20.24 13.84
N LEU A 150 7.18 -21.09 14.41
CA LEU A 150 5.87 -21.39 13.85
C LEU A 150 4.96 -20.16 13.87
N GLY A 151 4.89 -19.44 15.00
CA GLY A 151 4.06 -18.25 15.14
C GLY A 151 4.54 -17.12 14.23
N PHE A 152 5.84 -16.85 14.21
CA PHE A 152 6.44 -15.83 13.34
C PHE A 152 6.28 -16.18 11.87
N GLY A 153 6.50 -17.44 11.49
CA GLY A 153 6.35 -17.89 10.11
C GLY A 153 4.93 -17.66 9.59
N TRP A 154 3.92 -18.10 10.33
CA TRP A 154 2.53 -17.86 9.96
C TRP A 154 2.15 -16.38 9.94
N SER A 155 2.67 -15.60 10.88
CA SER A 155 2.42 -14.15 10.91
C SER A 155 2.98 -13.48 9.65
N VAL A 156 4.24 -13.76 9.31
CA VAL A 156 4.89 -13.24 8.10
C VAL A 156 4.15 -13.68 6.83
N VAL A 157 3.67 -14.92 6.76
CA VAL A 157 2.84 -15.40 5.63
C VAL A 157 1.57 -14.55 5.48
N VAL A 158 0.82 -14.34 6.56
CA VAL A 158 -0.43 -13.57 6.53
C VAL A 158 -0.17 -12.10 6.16
N GLN A 159 0.86 -11.47 6.75
CA GLN A 159 1.22 -10.09 6.43
C GLN A 159 1.66 -9.96 4.97
N GLY A 160 2.57 -10.83 4.52
CA GLY A 160 3.08 -10.84 3.15
C GLY A 160 1.97 -11.08 2.12
N LEU A 161 1.04 -12.01 2.39
CA LEU A 161 -0.09 -12.26 1.51
C LEU A 161 -1.03 -11.07 1.40
N PHE A 162 -1.33 -10.40 2.53
CA PHE A 162 -2.16 -9.20 2.53
C PHE A 162 -1.51 -8.08 1.70
N LEU A 163 -0.23 -7.78 1.95
CA LEU A 163 0.52 -6.73 1.24
C LEU A 163 0.60 -7.03 -0.25
N LEU A 164 0.88 -8.29 -0.61
CA LEU A 164 0.93 -8.74 -2.00
C LEU A 164 -0.39 -8.51 -2.74
N VAL A 165 -1.51 -8.92 -2.14
CA VAL A 165 -2.85 -8.74 -2.73
C VAL A 165 -3.18 -7.25 -2.89
N GLN A 166 -2.86 -6.46 -1.87
CA GLN A 166 -3.03 -5.02 -1.89
C GLN A 166 -2.22 -4.38 -3.03
N ASP A 167 -0.92 -4.64 -3.11
CA ASP A 167 -0.04 -4.02 -4.10
C ASP A 167 -0.38 -4.44 -5.53
N ILE A 168 -0.77 -5.71 -5.75
CA ILE A 168 -1.30 -6.17 -7.05
C ILE A 168 -2.58 -5.41 -7.43
N ALA A 169 -3.52 -5.25 -6.49
CA ALA A 169 -4.78 -4.56 -6.74
C ALA A 169 -4.53 -3.09 -7.10
N PHE A 170 -3.71 -2.38 -6.33
CA PHE A 170 -3.40 -0.97 -6.57
C PHE A 170 -2.52 -0.76 -7.81
N TYR A 171 -1.60 -1.67 -8.12
CA TYR A 171 -0.86 -1.67 -9.39
C TYR A 171 -1.81 -1.75 -10.58
N ARG A 172 -2.80 -2.65 -10.55
CA ARG A 172 -3.81 -2.78 -11.62
C ARG A 172 -4.66 -1.51 -11.75
N LEU A 173 -5.03 -0.88 -10.64
CA LEU A 173 -5.80 0.37 -10.65
C LEU A 173 -5.00 1.52 -11.28
N HIS A 174 -3.73 1.70 -10.88
CA HIS A 174 -2.85 2.70 -11.50
C HIS A 174 -2.65 2.40 -12.99
N ARG A 175 -2.41 1.14 -13.37
CA ARG A 175 -2.25 0.75 -14.76
C ARG A 175 -3.51 1.04 -15.60
N ARG A 176 -4.71 0.80 -15.06
CA ARG A 176 -5.98 1.16 -15.70
C ARG A 176 -6.10 2.67 -15.87
N ASN A 177 -5.75 3.46 -14.84
CA ASN A 177 -5.74 4.92 -14.93
C ASN A 177 -4.77 5.44 -16.00
N PHE A 178 -3.57 4.86 -16.08
CA PHE A 178 -2.56 5.21 -17.09
C PHE A 178 -3.08 4.97 -18.51
N ARG A 179 -3.60 3.77 -18.77
CA ARG A 179 -4.09 3.36 -20.09
C ARG A 179 -5.25 4.23 -20.58
N LYS A 180 -6.14 4.67 -19.67
CA LYS A 180 -7.24 5.58 -20.03
C LYS A 180 -6.73 6.94 -20.51
N ALA A 181 -5.68 7.47 -19.88
CA ALA A 181 -5.16 8.79 -20.19
C ALA A 181 -4.06 8.79 -21.28
N GLN A 182 -3.58 7.61 -21.70
CA GLN A 182 -2.52 7.45 -22.71
C GLN A 182 -2.84 8.12 -24.06
N PRO A 183 -4.05 7.98 -24.65
CA PRO A 183 -4.34 8.63 -25.94
C PRO A 183 -4.20 10.16 -25.88
N PHE A 184 -4.56 10.77 -24.76
CA PHE A 184 -4.45 12.22 -24.57
C PHE A 184 -2.99 12.67 -24.43
N LEU A 185 -2.16 11.86 -23.77
CA LEU A 185 -0.72 12.10 -23.68
C LEU A 185 -0.07 12.05 -25.07
N GLU A 186 -0.46 11.09 -25.90
CA GLU A 186 0.05 10.96 -27.27
C GLU A 186 -0.34 12.18 -28.14
N VAL A 187 -1.56 12.70 -28.00
CA VAL A 187 -2.01 13.94 -28.65
C VAL A 187 -1.22 15.15 -28.17
N LEU A 188 -1.02 15.32 -26.85
CA LEU A 188 -0.21 16.40 -26.29
C LEU A 188 1.23 16.37 -26.79
N LEU A 189 1.84 15.18 -26.84
CA LEU A 189 3.20 15.00 -27.35
C LEU A 189 3.30 15.25 -28.86
N GLY A 190 2.26 14.87 -29.62
CA GLY A 190 2.15 15.14 -31.06
C GLY A 190 1.99 16.63 -31.37
N ALA A 191 1.09 17.32 -30.66
CA ALA A 191 0.88 18.76 -30.79
C ALA A 191 2.13 19.57 -30.38
N GLY A 192 2.83 19.15 -29.32
CA GLY A 192 4.09 19.77 -28.89
C GLY A 192 5.23 19.61 -29.89
N LYS A 193 5.24 18.53 -30.70
CA LYS A 193 6.18 18.37 -31.82
C LYS A 193 5.82 19.26 -33.02
N SER A 194 4.53 19.45 -33.29
CA SER A 194 4.06 20.30 -34.40
C SER A 194 4.31 21.80 -34.18
N LEU A 195 4.39 22.28 -32.94
CA LEU A 195 4.65 23.69 -32.61
C LEU A 195 6.15 24.05 -32.56
N ARG A 196 7.03 23.06 -32.69
CA ARG A 196 8.50 23.24 -32.69
C ARG A 196 9.14 23.15 -34.08
N ASN A 197 8.34 22.90 -35.11
CA ASN A 197 8.72 22.95 -36.52
C ASN A 197 8.07 24.16 -37.19
#